data_AF-A0A4S0IE51-F1
#
_entry.id   AF-A0A4S0IE51-F1
#
_cell.length_a   1.000
_cell.length_b   1.000
_cell.length_c   1.000
_cell.angle_alpha   90.00
_cell.angle_beta   90.00
_cell.angle_gamma   90.00
#
_symmetry.space_group_name_H-M   'P 1'
#
loop_
_entity.id
_entity.type
_entity.pdbx_description
1 polymer ?
#
loop_
_entity_poly.entity_id
_entity_poly.type
_entity_poly.pdbx_seq_one_letter_code
_entity_poly.pdbx_strand_id
1 'polypeptide(L)'
;RLDTLIGYCETAQCRRQVLLGYFGESASPCGNCDNCLNQAPRADGSAEARIILSAIAQTGERFGAAHVIDVLLGHETEKVLARGHERLASFGTGAAHKRPAWLSL
;
A
#
# COMPACT_ATOMS: atom_id res chain seq x y z
N ARG A 1 -10.61 15.97 1.86
CA ARG A 1 -10.26 16.61 3.15
C ARG A 1 -9.95 15.58 4.23
N LEU A 2 -10.76 14.52 4.37
CA LEU A 2 -10.48 13.41 5.28
C LEU A 2 -9.23 12.62 4.88
N ASP A 3 -9.08 12.27 3.60
CA ASP A 3 -7.92 11.49 3.11
C ASP A 3 -6.59 12.20 3.35
N THR A 4 -6.57 13.53 3.30
CA THR A 4 -5.38 14.33 3.61
C THR A 4 -5.01 14.23 5.09
N LEU A 5 -6.00 14.24 5.99
CA LEU A 5 -5.77 14.07 7.42
C LEU A 5 -5.31 12.65 7.75
N ILE A 6 -5.90 11.65 7.09
CA ILE A 6 -5.46 10.25 7.20
C ILE A 6 -4.01 10.12 6.74
N GLY A 7 -3.67 10.66 5.56
CA GLY A 7 -2.30 10.67 5.04
C GLY A 7 -1.32 11.42 5.96
N TYR A 8 -1.76 12.48 6.64
CA TYR A 8 -0.95 13.15 7.67
C TYR A 8 -0.74 12.27 8.92
N CYS A 9 -1.75 11.54 9.36
CA CYS A 9 -1.65 10.62 10.50
C CYS A 9 -0.73 9.43 10.20
N GLU A 10 -0.82 8.88 8.99
CA GLU A 10 -0.12 7.67 8.54
C GLU A 10 1.26 7.94 7.91
N THR A 11 1.63 9.21 7.73
CA THR A 11 2.91 9.54 7.09
C THR A 11 4.10 9.01 7.88
N ALA A 12 5.08 8.47 7.16
CA ALA A 12 6.41 8.15 7.70
C ALA A 12 7.39 9.34 7.61
N GLN A 13 6.97 10.48 7.04
CA GLN A 13 7.78 11.69 6.90
C GLN A 13 7.71 12.56 8.16
N CYS A 14 8.56 13.59 8.26
CA CYS A 14 8.44 14.57 9.34
C CYS A 14 7.04 15.20 9.32
N ARG A 15 6.27 15.06 10.40
CA ARG A 15 4.89 15.59 10.47
C ARG A 15 4.84 17.08 10.19
N ARG A 16 5.77 17.87 10.77
CA ARG A 16 5.85 19.31 10.52
C ARG A 16 6.03 19.63 9.03
N GLN A 17 6.89 18.87 8.35
CA GLN A 17 7.13 19.07 6.92
C GLN A 17 5.86 18.80 6.10
N VAL A 18 5.13 17.72 6.39
CA VAL A 18 3.86 17.39 5.71
C VAL A 18 2.79 18.45 5.98
N LEU A 19 2.66 18.87 7.24
CA LEU A 19 1.69 19.89 7.65
C LEU A 19 1.95 21.23 6.95
N LEU A 20 3.21 21.69 6.94
CA LEU A 20 3.61 22.94 6.28
C LEU A 20 3.45 22.82 4.75
N GLY A 21 3.80 21.67 4.17
CA GLY A 21 3.61 21.41 2.75
C GLY A 21 2.15 21.49 2.30
N TYR A 22 1.20 21.07 3.15
CA TYR A 22 -0.23 21.24 2.88
C TYR A 22 -0.64 22.72 2.70
N PHE A 23 0.04 23.64 3.39
CA PHE A 23 -0.16 25.08 3.28
C PHE A 23 0.78 25.78 2.28
N GLY A 24 1.54 25.01 1.50
CA GLY A 24 2.47 25.55 0.50
C GLY A 24 3.82 26.00 1.04
N GLU A 25 4.14 25.67 2.30
CA GLU A 25 5.41 25.99 2.93
C GLU A 25 6.42 24.83 2.83
N SER A 26 7.68 25.15 2.56
CA SER A 26 8.78 24.17 2.54
C SER A 26 9.57 24.20 3.85
N ALA A 27 9.86 23.02 4.41
CA ALA A 27 10.64 22.90 5.63
C ALA A 27 11.56 21.67 5.61
N SER A 28 12.69 21.77 6.29
CA SER A 28 13.55 20.63 6.62
C SER A 28 12.94 19.77 7.75
N PRO A 29 13.40 18.53 7.95
CA PRO A 29 12.96 17.69 9.07
C PRO A 29 13.15 18.41 10.42
N CYS A 30 12.09 18.43 11.23
CA CYS A 30 12.03 19.33 12.38
C CYS A 30 12.82 18.87 13.62
N GLY A 31 13.21 17.60 13.69
CA GLY A 31 13.89 17.03 14.87
C GLY A 31 13.04 16.93 16.15
N ASN A 32 11.75 17.28 16.11
CA ASN A 32 10.90 17.41 17.30
C ASN A 32 9.48 16.80 17.16
N CYS A 33 9.23 16.03 16.11
CA CYS A 33 8.00 15.23 15.98
C CYS A 33 8.30 13.75 16.24
N ASP A 34 7.30 12.97 16.60
CA ASP A 34 7.37 11.51 16.77
C ASP A 34 8.09 10.81 15.62
N ASN A 35 7.80 11.14 14.36
CA ASN A 35 8.49 10.53 13.21
C ASN A 35 9.99 10.90 13.10
N CYS A 36 10.39 12.05 13.65
CA CYS A 36 11.80 12.44 13.72
C CYS A 36 12.51 11.78 14.91
N LEU A 37 11.82 11.65 16.03
CA LEU A 37 12.35 11.14 17.29
C LEU A 37 12.38 9.61 17.35
N ASN A 38 11.38 8.96 16.75
CA ASN A 38 11.18 7.52 16.69
C ASN A 38 11.09 7.08 15.23
N GLN A 39 12.22 7.05 14.54
CA GLN A 39 12.26 6.55 13.17
C GLN A 39 11.99 5.05 13.17
N ALA A 40 10.76 4.67 12.83
CA ALA A 40 10.46 3.28 12.49
C ALA A 40 11.38 2.87 11.33
N PRO A 41 11.98 1.66 11.38
CA PRO A 41 12.79 1.17 10.28
C PRO A 41 11.94 1.14 9.00
N ARG A 42 12.42 1.86 7.98
CA ARG A 42 11.82 1.82 6.65
C ARG A 42 12.34 0.59 5.92
N ALA A 43 11.44 -0.24 5.44
CA ALA A 43 11.77 -1.33 4.54
C ALA A 43 11.63 -0.85 3.09
N ASP A 44 12.48 -1.35 2.19
CA ASP A 44 12.27 -1.21 0.75
C ASP A 44 11.16 -2.16 0.29
N GLY A 45 9.98 -1.62 -0.01
CA GLY A 45 8.82 -2.36 -0.50
C GLY A 45 8.69 -2.36 -2.03
N SER A 46 9.75 -1.99 -2.77
CA SER A 46 9.67 -1.83 -4.23
C SER A 46 9.31 -3.13 -4.96
N ALA A 47 9.70 -4.29 -4.43
CA ALA A 47 9.35 -5.58 -5.00
C ALA A 47 7.85 -5.87 -4.85
N GLU A 48 7.31 -5.69 -3.65
CA GLU A 48 5.90 -5.85 -3.32
C GLU A 48 5.04 -4.88 -4.12
N ALA A 49 5.46 -3.61 -4.24
CA ALA A 49 4.77 -2.61 -5.03
C ALA A 49 4.62 -3.02 -6.49
N ARG A 50 5.67 -3.57 -7.12
CA ARG A 50 5.59 -4.08 -8.50
C ARG A 50 4.60 -5.24 -8.64
N ILE A 51 4.57 -6.16 -7.68
CA ILE A 51 3.65 -7.29 -7.66
C ILE A 51 2.20 -6.79 -7.56
N ILE A 52 1.93 -5.89 -6.62
CA ILE A 52 0.60 -5.29 -6.39
C ILE A 52 0.13 -4.56 -7.65
N LEU A 53 0.96 -3.66 -8.20
CA LEU A 53 0.60 -2.87 -9.38
C LEU A 53 0.34 -3.75 -10.60
N SER A 54 1.14 -4.81 -10.78
CA SER A 54 0.92 -5.79 -11.85
C SER A 54 -0.43 -6.51 -11.69
N ALA A 55 -0.80 -6.92 -10.48
CA ALA A 55 -2.09 -7.55 -10.21
C ALA A 55 -3.28 -6.58 -10.40
N ILE A 56 -3.14 -5.31 -9.99
CA ILE A 56 -4.14 -4.27 -10.22
C ILE A 56 -4.38 -4.08 -11.73
N ALA A 57 -3.30 -3.95 -12.51
CA ALA A 57 -3.38 -3.81 -13.95
C ALA A 57 -4.03 -5.04 -14.62
N GLN A 58 -3.60 -6.25 -14.25
CA GLN A 58 -4.14 -7.50 -14.82
C GLN A 58 -5.60 -7.77 -14.47
N THR A 59 -6.09 -7.24 -13.35
CA THR A 59 -7.50 -7.33 -12.96
C THR A 59 -8.36 -6.19 -13.56
N GLY A 60 -7.76 -5.30 -14.36
CA GLY A 60 -8.44 -4.22 -15.05
C GLY A 60 -8.86 -3.07 -14.14
N GLU A 61 -8.11 -2.83 -13.06
CA GLU A 61 -8.16 -1.60 -12.24
C GLU A 61 -9.55 -1.27 -11.63
N ARG A 62 -10.40 -2.28 -11.49
CA ARG A 62 -11.80 -2.15 -11.07
C ARG A 62 -12.13 -2.87 -9.77
N PHE A 63 -11.10 -3.30 -9.04
CA PHE A 63 -11.22 -4.12 -7.84
C PHE A 63 -10.50 -3.48 -6.65
N GLY A 64 -11.13 -3.55 -5.47
CA GLY A 64 -10.52 -3.11 -4.23
C GLY A 64 -9.47 -4.09 -3.70
N ALA A 65 -8.70 -3.63 -2.71
CA ALA A 65 -7.56 -4.34 -2.13
C ALA A 65 -7.86 -5.79 -1.74
N ALA A 66 -9.00 -6.06 -1.10
CA ALA A 66 -9.35 -7.41 -0.65
C ALA A 66 -9.30 -8.46 -1.77
N HIS A 67 -9.84 -8.11 -2.95
CA HIS A 67 -9.88 -8.97 -4.13
C HIS A 67 -8.51 -9.13 -4.78
N VAL A 68 -7.75 -8.03 -4.90
CA VAL A 68 -6.38 -8.08 -5.42
C VAL A 68 -5.51 -8.98 -4.53
N ILE A 69 -5.68 -8.90 -3.21
CA ILE A 69 -4.98 -9.76 -2.24
C ILE A 69 -5.39 -11.23 -2.41
N ASP A 70 -6.68 -11.54 -2.66
CA ASP A 70 -7.08 -12.93 -2.94
C ASP A 70 -6.41 -13.47 -4.21
N VAL A 71 -6.27 -12.64 -5.26
CA VAL A 71 -5.51 -13.02 -6.46
C VAL A 71 -4.04 -13.27 -6.10
N LEU A 72 -3.39 -12.35 -5.40
CA LEU A 72 -1.97 -12.48 -5.01
C LEU A 72 -1.71 -13.70 -4.13
N LEU A 73 -2.62 -14.04 -3.24
CA LEU A 73 -2.51 -15.22 -2.36
C LEU A 73 -2.89 -16.53 -3.04
N GLY A 74 -3.45 -16.48 -4.25
CA GLY A 74 -3.90 -17.69 -4.96
C GLY A 74 -5.19 -18.27 -4.40
N HIS A 75 -6.05 -17.44 -3.81
CA HIS A 75 -7.33 -17.89 -3.25
C HIS A 75 -8.40 -17.98 -4.34
N GLU A 76 -8.95 -19.17 -4.52
CA GLU A 76 -10.05 -19.46 -5.44
C GLU A 76 -11.42 -19.07 -4.85
N THR A 77 -11.60 -17.79 -4.53
CA THR A 77 -12.92 -17.29 -4.13
C THR A 77 -13.89 -17.33 -5.31
N GLU A 78 -15.20 -17.39 -5.04
CA GLU A 78 -16.24 -17.35 -6.08
C GLU A 78 -16.05 -16.16 -7.03
N LYS A 79 -15.68 -14.99 -6.49
CA LYS A 79 -15.44 -13.77 -7.27
C LYS A 79 -14.18 -13.85 -8.13
N VAL A 80 -13.14 -14.54 -7.68
CA VAL A 80 -11.92 -14.79 -8.47
C VAL A 80 -12.24 -15.71 -9.64
N LEU A 81 -12.89 -16.84 -9.37
CA LEU A 81 -13.27 -17.84 -10.37
C LEU A 81 -14.26 -17.30 -11.40
N ALA A 82 -15.30 -16.58 -10.95
CA ALA A 82 -16.30 -15.97 -11.83
C ALA A 82 -15.70 -14.92 -12.80
N ARG A 83 -14.49 -14.44 -12.52
CA ARG A 83 -13.77 -13.47 -13.36
C ARG A 83 -12.59 -14.08 -14.11
N GLY A 84 -12.31 -15.37 -13.91
CA GLY A 84 -11.19 -16.04 -14.56
C GLY A 84 -9.82 -15.59 -14.06
N HIS A 85 -9.76 -15.02 -12.86
CA HIS A 85 -8.53 -14.42 -12.34
C HIS A 85 -7.54 -15.45 -11.78
N GLU A 86 -7.98 -16.69 -11.57
CA GLU A 86 -7.12 -17.85 -11.27
C GLU A 86 -6.13 -18.16 -12.40
N ARG A 87 -6.39 -17.66 -13.61
CA ARG A 87 -5.53 -17.83 -14.79
C ARG A 87 -4.54 -16.67 -15.00
N LEU A 88 -4.58 -15.62 -14.17
CA LEU A 88 -3.69 -14.48 -14.33
C LEU A 88 -2.26 -14.84 -13.91
N ALA A 89 -1.26 -14.22 -14.55
CA ALA A 89 0.13 -14.41 -14.18
C ALA A 89 0.41 -13.96 -12.73
N SER A 90 -0.36 -13.00 -12.22
CA SER A 90 -0.26 -12.55 -10.83
C SER A 90 -0.87 -13.51 -9.79
N PHE A 91 -1.62 -14.55 -10.21
CA PHE A 91 -2.29 -15.46 -9.28
C PHE A 91 -1.27 -16.26 -8.46
N GLY A 92 -1.37 -16.18 -7.12
CA GLY A 92 -0.46 -16.88 -6.20
C GLY A 92 0.96 -16.31 -6.11
N THR A 93 1.30 -15.25 -6.85
CA THR A 93 2.66 -14.66 -6.86
C THR A 93 3.04 -13.98 -5.54
N GLY A 94 2.04 -13.67 -4.70
CA GLY A 94 2.20 -13.04 -3.40
C GLY A 94 2.17 -14.00 -2.20
N ALA A 95 2.25 -15.32 -2.43
CA ALA A 95 2.16 -16.32 -1.36
C ALA A 95 3.28 -16.23 -0.29
N ALA A 96 4.37 -15.51 -0.57
CA ALA A 96 5.45 -15.25 0.38
C ALA A 96 5.00 -14.43 1.60
N HIS A 97 3.94 -13.63 1.45
CA HIS A 97 3.42 -12.76 2.49
C HIS A 97 2.02 -13.20 2.92
N LYS A 98 1.69 -13.01 4.19
CA LYS A 98 0.32 -13.27 4.70
C LYS A 98 -0.60 -12.09 4.38
N ARG A 99 -1.91 -12.34 4.35
CA ARG A 99 -2.94 -11.30 4.14
C ARG A 99 -2.75 -10.01 4.96
N PRO A 100 -2.42 -10.04 6.27
CA PRO A 100 -2.19 -8.81 7.03
C PRO A 100 -1.02 -7.97 6.51
N ALA A 101 0.05 -8.61 6.04
CA ALA A 101 1.20 -7.90 5.48
C ALA A 101 0.81 -7.18 4.17
N TRP A 102 0.03 -7.83 3.31
CA TRP A 102 -0.51 -7.18 2.11
C TRP A 102 -1.48 -6.02 2.39
N LEU A 103 -2.18 -6.04 3.51
CA LEU A 103 -3.06 -4.94 3.92
C LEU A 103 -2.29 -3.75 4.50
N SER A 104 -1.06 -3.97 4.95
CA SER A 104 -0.20 -2.93 5.53
C SER A 104 0.76 -2.27 4.53
N LEU A 105 0.79 -2.75 3.29
CA LEU A 105 1.60 -2.26 2.17
C LEU A 105 0.78 -1.32 1.29
#